data_AF-A0A6J5UF15-F1
#
_entry.id   AF-A0A6J5UF15-F1
#
_cell.length_a   1.000
_cell.length_b   1.000
_cell.length_c   1.000
_cell.angle_alpha   90.00
_cell.angle_beta   90.00
_cell.angle_gamma   90.00
#
_symmetry.space_group_name_H-M   'P 1'
#
loop_
_entity.id
_entity.type
_entity.pdbx_description
1 polymer ?
#
loop_
_entity_poly.entity_id
_entity_poly.type
_entity_poly.pdbx_seq_one_letter_code
_entity_poly.pdbx_strand_id
1 'polypeptide(L)'
;MSTVLIWVILALLCLSLAPHKSGAEFEQWCVADEQTPDDELQAAMDWACGGGGGADCSKIQVNQPCYFPNTVKDHASYAFNSYFQKFKHKGGSCYFKAAALITELDPSHASCHYEFIP
;
A
#
# COMPACT_ATOMS: atom_id res chain seq x y z
N MET A 1 36.79 40.59 -4.43
CA MET A 1 36.40 39.18 -4.18
C MET A 1 35.13 38.96 -4.98
N SER A 2 35.26 38.22 -6.08
CA SER A 2 34.35 38.27 -7.22
C SER A 2 32.92 37.92 -6.80
N THR A 3 31.99 38.86 -6.88
CA THR A 3 30.56 38.63 -6.60
C THR A 3 30.02 37.45 -7.41
N VAL A 4 30.58 37.23 -8.61
CA VAL A 4 30.35 36.06 -9.46
C VAL A 4 30.58 34.74 -8.71
N LEU A 5 31.66 34.62 -7.92
CA LEU A 5 31.93 33.40 -7.13
C LEU A 5 30.87 33.16 -6.05
N ILE A 6 30.39 34.23 -5.40
CA ILE A 6 29.36 34.13 -4.35
C ILE A 6 28.04 33.62 -4.96
N TRP A 7 27.63 34.17 -6.11
CA TRP A 7 26.42 33.73 -6.81
C TRP A 7 26.51 32.28 -7.33
N VAL A 8 27.69 31.87 -7.82
CA VAL A 8 27.92 30.48 -8.25
C VAL A 8 27.84 29.51 -7.07
N ILE A 9 28.41 29.86 -5.92
CA ILE A 9 28.36 29.04 -4.71
C ILE A 9 26.91 28.93 -4.19
N LEU A 10 26.16 30.04 -4.16
CA LEU A 10 24.74 30.05 -3.79
C LEU A 10 23.90 29.16 -4.72
N ALA A 11 24.13 29.23 -6.04
CA ALA A 11 23.43 28.38 -7.00
C ALA A 11 23.73 26.89 -6.79
N LEU A 12 25.00 26.52 -6.57
CA LEU A 12 25.42 25.14 -6.33
C LEU A 12 24.87 24.57 -5.01
N LEU A 13 24.82 25.38 -3.93
CA LEU A 13 24.19 25.01 -2.67
C LEU A 13 22.66 24.80 -2.80
N CYS A 14 22.01 25.51 -3.72
CA CYS A 14 20.59 25.28 -4.01
C CYS A 14 20.34 23.97 -4.78
N LEU A 15 21.28 23.55 -5.65
CA LEU A 15 21.16 22.30 -6.41
C LEU A 15 21.25 21.04 -5.52
N SER A 16 21.97 21.09 -4.40
CA SER A 16 22.09 19.95 -3.47
C SER A 16 20.89 19.80 -2.50
N LEU A 17 19.99 20.78 -2.45
CA LEU A 17 18.77 20.77 -1.62
C LEU A 17 17.52 20.33 -2.40
N ALA A 18 17.64 20.13 -3.72
CA ALA A 18 16.53 19.61 -4.50
C ALA A 18 16.23 18.18 -4.03
N PRO A 19 15.01 17.87 -3.59
CA PRO A 19 14.64 16.50 -3.30
C PRO A 19 14.85 15.69 -4.57
N HIS A 20 15.74 14.69 -4.50
CA HIS A 20 15.90 13.71 -5.55
C HIS A 20 14.59 12.93 -5.62
N LYS A 21 13.67 13.33 -6.51
CA LYS A 21 12.54 12.47 -6.92
C LYS A 21 13.11 11.36 -7.80
N SER A 22 13.93 10.50 -7.20
CA SER A 22 14.46 9.30 -7.84
C SER A 22 13.56 8.13 -7.45
N GLY A 23 12.65 7.81 -8.36
CA GLY A 23 11.77 6.65 -8.28
C GLY A 23 10.60 6.86 -9.21
N ALA A 24 10.55 6.10 -10.30
CA ALA A 24 9.26 5.82 -10.92
C ALA A 24 8.40 5.19 -9.81
N GLU A 25 7.35 5.88 -9.40
CA GLU A 25 6.40 5.34 -8.44
C GLU A 25 5.57 4.32 -9.20
N PHE A 26 5.94 3.04 -9.09
CA PHE A 26 5.18 1.96 -9.68
C PHE A 26 3.84 1.84 -8.96
N GLU A 27 2.78 1.54 -9.72
CA GLU A 27 1.49 1.21 -9.12
C GLU A 27 1.65 -0.07 -8.32
N GLN A 28 1.49 0.03 -7.00
CA GLN A 28 1.76 -1.05 -6.06
C GLN A 28 0.52 -1.31 -5.22
N TRP A 29 0.18 -2.59 -5.08
CA TRP A 29 -0.87 -3.10 -4.21
C TRP A 29 -0.27 -4.02 -3.15
N CYS A 30 -1.00 -4.18 -2.05
CA CYS A 30 -0.65 -5.12 -0.99
C CYS A 30 -1.65 -6.29 -0.98
N VAL A 31 -1.17 -7.51 -1.22
CA VAL A 31 -2.02 -8.72 -1.28
C VAL A 31 -1.55 -9.75 -0.26
N ALA A 32 -2.43 -10.68 0.12
CA ALA A 32 -2.07 -11.77 1.02
C ALA A 32 -1.01 -12.68 0.39
N ASP A 33 -0.06 -13.15 1.21
CA ASP A 33 0.87 -14.19 0.79
C ASP A 33 0.14 -15.54 0.73
N GLU A 34 0.22 -16.20 -0.43
CA GLU A 34 -0.42 -17.50 -0.65
C GLU A 34 0.13 -18.63 0.24
N GLN A 35 1.32 -18.45 0.82
CA GLN A 35 1.96 -19.42 1.70
C GLN A 35 1.55 -19.25 3.16
N THR A 36 0.86 -18.15 3.51
CA THR A 36 0.45 -17.90 4.89
C THR A 36 -0.78 -18.73 5.26
N PRO A 37 -0.78 -19.40 6.43
CA PRO A 37 -1.95 -20.13 6.92
C PRO A 37 -3.19 -19.24 7.08
N ASP A 38 -4.37 -19.81 6.80
CA ASP A 38 -5.64 -19.07 6.86
C ASP A 38 -5.93 -18.47 8.24
N ASP A 39 -5.51 -19.09 9.35
CA ASP A 39 -5.69 -18.56 10.70
C ASP A 39 -4.84 -17.31 10.96
N GLU A 40 -3.62 -17.27 10.43
CA GLU A 40 -2.76 -16.08 10.48
C GLU A 40 -3.30 -14.97 9.58
N LEU A 41 -3.78 -15.30 8.38
CA LEU A 41 -4.43 -14.36 7.48
C LEU A 41 -5.70 -13.77 8.10
N GLN A 42 -6.54 -14.60 8.72
CA GLN A 42 -7.75 -14.16 9.39
C GLN A 42 -7.42 -13.20 10.53
N ALA A 43 -6.45 -13.52 11.38
CA ALA A 43 -6.06 -12.64 12.49
C ALA A 43 -5.50 -11.29 12.02
N ALA A 44 -4.72 -11.30 10.93
CA ALA A 44 -4.21 -10.07 10.33
C ALA A 44 -5.32 -9.25 9.65
N MET A 45 -6.27 -9.90 8.97
CA MET A 45 -7.45 -9.26 8.38
C MET A 45 -8.35 -8.64 9.45
N ASP A 46 -8.62 -9.37 10.55
CA ASP A 46 -9.41 -8.87 11.67
C ASP A 46 -8.79 -7.61 12.29
N TRP A 47 -7.46 -7.58 12.41
CA TRP A 47 -6.74 -6.38 12.84
C TRP A 47 -6.89 -5.22 11.84
N ALA A 48 -6.72 -5.51 10.54
CA ALA A 48 -6.82 -4.52 9.47
C ALA A 48 -8.21 -3.87 9.42
N CYS A 49 -9.27 -4.69 9.48
CA CYS A 49 -10.67 -4.27 9.46
C CYS A 49 -11.15 -3.69 10.79
N GLY A 50 -10.51 -4.08 11.91
CA GLY A 50 -10.83 -3.60 13.24
C GLY A 50 -10.39 -2.15 13.48
N GLY A 51 -10.71 -1.64 14.67
CA GLY A 51 -10.44 -0.24 15.04
C GLY A 51 -8.96 0.15 15.08
N GLY A 52 -8.03 -0.82 15.06
CA GLY A 52 -6.59 -0.58 15.07
C GLY A 52 -5.95 -0.45 13.68
N GLY A 53 -6.52 -1.07 12.65
CA GLY A 53 -5.98 -1.07 11.28
C GLY A 53 -6.61 0.03 10.42
N GLY A 54 -7.94 0.14 10.43
CA GLY A 54 -8.65 1.19 9.69
C GLY A 54 -8.77 0.95 8.18
N ALA A 55 -8.64 -0.29 7.70
CA ALA A 55 -9.00 -0.68 6.33
C ALA A 55 -10.52 -0.53 6.10
N ASP A 56 -10.94 -0.31 4.84
CA ASP A 56 -12.35 -0.43 4.46
C ASP A 56 -12.69 -1.87 4.08
N CYS A 57 -13.26 -2.62 5.03
CA CYS A 57 -13.69 -4.00 4.81
C CYS A 57 -15.18 -4.13 4.46
N SER A 58 -15.83 -3.03 4.05
CA SER A 58 -17.23 -3.09 3.60
C SER A 58 -17.39 -3.89 2.31
N LYS A 59 -16.39 -3.90 1.42
CA LYS A 59 -16.49 -4.52 0.09
C LYS A 59 -16.35 -6.04 0.07
N ILE A 60 -15.83 -6.62 1.15
CA ILE A 60 -15.67 -8.08 1.32
C ILE A 60 -16.86 -8.71 2.06
N GLN A 61 -17.89 -7.94 2.41
CA GLN A 61 -19.08 -8.47 3.08
C GLN A 61 -20.00 -9.21 2.12
N VAL A 62 -20.90 -10.05 2.64
CA VAL A 62 -21.90 -10.76 1.84
C VAL A 62 -22.66 -9.78 0.93
N ASN A 63 -22.83 -10.16 -0.35
CA ASN A 63 -23.45 -9.36 -1.42
C ASN A 63 -22.65 -8.11 -1.85
N GLN A 64 -21.38 -7.99 -1.48
CA GLN A 64 -20.53 -6.89 -1.91
C GLN A 64 -19.57 -7.34 -3.03
N PRO A 65 -19.01 -6.38 -3.80
CA PRO A 65 -18.32 -6.70 -5.06
C PRO A 65 -17.06 -7.58 -4.92
N CYS A 66 -16.45 -7.61 -3.73
CA CYS A 66 -15.26 -8.40 -3.41
C CYS A 66 -15.55 -9.57 -2.47
N TYR A 67 -16.81 -9.99 -2.35
CA TYR A 67 -17.15 -11.17 -1.56
C TYR A 67 -16.68 -12.47 -2.22
N PHE A 68 -16.69 -12.54 -3.56
CA PHE A 68 -16.24 -13.71 -4.29
C PHE A 68 -14.87 -13.46 -4.93
N PRO A 69 -13.92 -14.42 -4.83
CA PRO A 69 -14.06 -15.72 -4.18
C PRO A 69 -14.20 -15.60 -2.65
N ASN A 70 -15.05 -16.45 -2.06
CA ASN A 70 -15.31 -16.41 -0.61
C ASN A 70 -14.25 -17.23 0.13
N THR A 71 -13.02 -16.73 0.15
CA THR A 71 -11.90 -17.31 0.88
C THR A 71 -11.26 -16.28 1.79
N VAL A 72 -10.61 -16.74 2.87
CA VAL A 72 -9.88 -15.86 3.79
C VAL A 72 -8.79 -15.09 3.04
N LYS A 73 -8.08 -15.75 2.12
CA LYS A 73 -7.01 -15.14 1.32
C LYS A 73 -7.50 -13.97 0.46
N ASP A 74 -8.62 -14.14 -0.24
CA ASP A 74 -9.17 -13.11 -1.12
C ASP A 74 -9.68 -11.90 -0.32
N HIS A 75 -10.36 -12.16 0.80
CA HIS A 75 -10.84 -11.10 1.69
C HIS A 75 -9.69 -10.37 2.39
N ALA A 76 -8.67 -11.11 2.85
CA ALA A 76 -7.48 -10.55 3.47
C ALA A 76 -6.69 -9.70 2.49
N SER A 77 -6.50 -10.16 1.25
CA SER A 77 -5.84 -9.38 0.19
C SER A 77 -6.51 -8.03 -0.02
N TYR A 78 -7.83 -7.99 -0.07
CA TYR A 78 -8.58 -6.73 -0.20
C TYR A 78 -8.38 -5.82 1.00
N ALA A 79 -8.51 -6.35 2.22
CA ALA A 79 -8.33 -5.60 3.45
C ALA A 79 -6.91 -5.03 3.59
N PHE A 80 -5.89 -5.84 3.27
CA PHE A 80 -4.49 -5.44 3.30
C PHE A 80 -4.20 -4.33 2.31
N ASN A 81 -4.73 -4.42 1.08
CA ASN A 81 -4.59 -3.33 0.13
C ASN A 81 -5.26 -2.06 0.62
N SER A 82 -6.48 -2.13 1.15
CA SER A 82 -7.17 -0.93 1.61
C SER A 82 -6.43 -0.22 2.74
N TYR A 83 -5.91 -1.00 3.70
CA TYR A 83 -4.99 -0.47 4.71
C TYR A 83 -3.74 0.16 4.07
N PHE A 84 -3.06 -0.57 3.19
CA PHE A 84 -1.80 -0.16 2.61
C PHE A 84 -1.95 1.16 1.85
N GLN A 85 -2.95 1.29 0.97
CA GLN A 85 -3.17 2.52 0.20
C GLN A 85 -3.47 3.71 1.12
N LYS A 86 -4.27 3.49 2.17
CA LYS A 86 -4.65 4.53 3.13
C LYS A 86 -3.48 5.03 3.98
N PHE A 87 -2.51 4.16 4.28
CA PHE A 87 -1.47 4.45 5.28
C PHE A 87 -0.02 4.41 4.77
N LYS A 88 0.26 3.99 3.54
CA LYS A 88 1.64 3.91 3.00
C LYS A 88 2.41 5.23 3.09
N HIS A 89 1.73 6.36 2.86
CA HIS A 89 2.30 7.70 2.99
C HIS A 89 2.40 8.21 4.44
N LYS A 90 1.93 7.42 5.41
CA LYS A 90 1.95 7.70 6.86
C LYS A 90 2.77 6.67 7.64
N GLY A 91 3.59 5.87 6.95
CA GLY A 91 4.44 4.84 7.56
C GLY A 91 3.77 3.47 7.73
N GLY A 92 2.54 3.30 7.25
CA GLY A 92 1.94 1.97 7.10
C GLY A 92 2.70 1.15 6.06
N SER A 93 2.78 -0.16 6.28
CA SER A 93 3.50 -1.08 5.38
C SER A 93 2.65 -2.30 5.04
N CYS A 94 3.01 -2.97 3.95
CA CYS A 94 2.44 -4.26 3.56
C CYS A 94 3.10 -5.42 4.33
N TYR A 95 3.29 -5.28 5.65
CA TYR A 95 3.99 -6.30 6.42
C TYR A 95 3.05 -7.36 6.99
N PHE A 96 2.03 -6.96 7.76
CA PHE A 96 1.06 -7.89 8.36
C PHE A 96 1.67 -9.16 9.00
N LYS A 97 2.82 -9.03 9.69
CA LYS A 97 3.62 -10.17 10.22
C LYS A 97 4.12 -11.15 9.15
N ALA A 98 4.52 -10.61 7.99
CA ALA A 98 4.88 -11.33 6.77
C ALA A 98 3.71 -12.08 6.10
N ALA A 99 2.46 -11.80 6.48
CA ALA A 99 1.27 -12.39 5.86
C ALA A 99 0.89 -11.74 4.51
N ALA A 100 1.63 -10.73 4.06
CA ALA A 100 1.30 -9.95 2.87
C ALA A 100 2.55 -9.58 2.07
N LEU A 101 2.34 -9.32 0.77
CA LEU A 101 3.37 -9.03 -0.21
C LEU A 101 2.94 -7.86 -1.10
N ILE A 102 3.91 -7.07 -1.55
CA ILE A 102 3.69 -6.04 -2.57
C ILE A 102 3.64 -6.70 -3.95
N THR A 103 2.68 -6.27 -4.78
CA THR A 103 2.57 -6.62 -6.19
C THR A 103 2.45 -5.35 -7.04
N GLU A 104 3.02 -5.38 -8.24
CA GLU A 104 2.84 -4.36 -9.29
C GLU A 104 1.80 -4.79 -10.34
N LEU A 105 1.22 -5.99 -10.16
CA LEU A 105 0.10 -6.46 -10.96
C LEU A 105 -1.20 -6.11 -10.24
N ASP A 106 -2.06 -5.35 -10.92
CA ASP A 106 -3.40 -5.01 -10.42
C ASP A 106 -4.19 -6.31 -10.11
N PRO A 107 -4.52 -6.57 -8.83
CA PRO A 107 -5.24 -7.76 -8.42
C PRO A 107 -6.76 -7.67 -8.66
N SER A 108 -7.25 -6.55 -9.22
CA SER A 108 -8.66 -6.35 -9.55
C SER A 108 -9.18 -7.41 -10.52
N HIS A 109 -10.39 -7.89 -10.27
CA HIS A 109 -11.02 -8.92 -11.09
C HIS A 109 -12.55 -8.83 -11.02
N ALA A 110 -13.22 -9.13 -12.12
CA ALA A 110 -14.68 -9.05 -12.25
C ALA A 110 -15.22 -7.70 -11.72
N SER A 111 -16.04 -7.71 -10.68
CA SER A 111 -16.57 -6.52 -10.00
C SER A 111 -15.72 -6.05 -8.81
N CYS A 112 -14.72 -6.83 -8.40
CA CYS A 112 -13.86 -6.48 -7.29
C CYS A 112 -12.71 -5.59 -7.77
N HIS A 113 -12.76 -4.31 -7.39
CA HIS A 113 -11.73 -3.33 -7.75
C HIS A 113 -10.89 -2.99 -6.52
N TYR A 114 -9.58 -3.18 -6.64
CA TYR A 114 -8.60 -2.79 -5.64
C TYR A 114 -8.23 -1.33 -5.83
N GLU A 115 -8.28 -0.56 -4.74
CA GLU A 115 -7.90 0.84 -4.79
C GLU A 115 -6.39 1.02 -5.01
N PHE A 116 -6.02 2.09 -5.70
CA PHE A 116 -4.65 2.58 -5.80
C PHE A 116 -4.68 4.07 -5.48
N ILE A 117 -3.91 4.49 -4.47
CA ILE A 117 -3.79 5.89 -4.07
C ILE A 117 -2.37 6.34 -4.40
N PRO A 118 -2.17 7.21 -5.40
CA PRO A 118 -0.85 7.78 -5.70
C PRO A 118 -0.28 8.53 -4.49
#